data_AF-A0A817H932-F1
#
_entry.id   AF-A0A817H932-F1
#
_cell.length_a   1.000
_cell.length_b   1.000
_cell.length_c   1.000
_cell.angle_alpha   90.00
_cell.angle_beta   90.00
_cell.angle_gamma   90.00
#
_symmetry.space_group_name_H-M   'P 1'
#
loop_
_entity.id
_entity.type
_entity.pdbx_description
1 polymer ?
#
loop_
_entity_poly.entity_id
_entity_poly.type
_entity_poly.pdbx_seq_one_letter_code
_entity_poly.pdbx_strand_id
1 'polypeptide(L)'
;MGLGHFKKQCSQIKNTCRTCGDLVDDLKLHICSKIEKCIHCGLNHKSNSLKCHVVKSFRSELTSKLLSSNNHSSHVSQNGKIDLNKNVNVVYNNSHFPGFPVAQNSSSNHMLNKLDNLLAQMAEVNVPLSNLKVKYDKIEQITLAKNDSDFLIKENLNLLTKQSMN
;
A
#
# COMPACT_ATOMS: atom_id res chain seq x y z
N MET A 1 32.80 24.20 -28.20
CA MET A 1 32.10 24.52 -26.94
C MET A 1 30.66 24.85 -27.26
N GLY A 2 29.71 24.16 -26.65
CA GLY A 2 28.27 24.37 -26.88
C GLY A 2 27.47 23.48 -25.93
N LEU A 3 27.56 23.78 -24.63
CA LEU A 3 26.77 23.12 -23.59
C LEU A 3 25.30 23.52 -23.78
N GLY A 4 24.51 22.65 -24.39
CA GLY A 4 23.07 22.84 -24.57
C GLY A 4 22.36 22.96 -23.22
N HIS A 5 21.77 24.13 -22.96
CA HIS A 5 20.90 24.36 -21.82
C HIS A 5 19.56 23.65 -22.01
N PHE A 6 19.44 22.42 -21.50
CA PHE A 6 18.14 21.82 -21.22
C PHE A 6 17.54 22.53 -20.00
N LYS A 7 16.80 23.62 -20.24
CA LYS A 7 15.85 24.17 -19.26
C LYS A 7 14.75 23.12 -19.06
N LYS A 8 14.95 22.17 -18.14
CA LYS A 8 13.85 21.40 -17.54
C LYS A 8 12.95 22.42 -16.86
N GLN A 9 11.82 22.75 -17.49
CA GLN A 9 10.73 23.41 -16.79
C GLN A 9 10.29 22.46 -15.67
N CYS A 10 10.70 22.76 -14.44
CA CYS A 10 10.16 22.12 -13.25
C CYS A 10 8.71 22.60 -13.13
N SER A 11 7.76 21.81 -13.63
CA SER A 11 6.36 21.97 -13.26
C SER A 11 6.31 21.82 -11.74
N GLN A 12 6.09 22.93 -11.02
CA GLN A 12 5.94 22.93 -9.58
C GLN A 12 5.00 21.78 -9.20
N ILE A 13 5.50 20.88 -8.36
CA ILE A 13 4.74 19.72 -7.89
C ILE A 13 3.56 20.31 -7.10
N LYS A 14 2.36 20.26 -7.69
CA LYS A 14 1.13 20.58 -6.99
C LYS A 14 1.06 19.65 -5.78
N ASN A 15 0.99 20.23 -4.60
CA ASN A 15 0.94 19.48 -3.37
C ASN A 15 -0.51 19.08 -3.08
N THR A 16 -0.71 17.91 -2.48
CA THR A 16 -2.06 17.46 -2.08
C THR A 16 -2.30 17.78 -0.61
N CYS A 17 -3.41 18.43 -0.30
CA CYS A 17 -3.84 18.67 1.07
C CYS A 17 -4.14 17.31 1.75
N ARG A 18 -3.46 17.04 2.87
CA ARG A 18 -3.59 15.75 3.59
C ARG A 18 -4.97 15.51 4.19
N THR A 19 -5.77 16.56 4.39
CA THR A 19 -7.06 16.47 5.07
C THR A 19 -8.23 16.38 4.08
N CYS A 20 -8.26 17.23 3.05
CA CYS A 20 -9.36 17.23 2.08
C CYS A 20 -9.02 16.53 0.74
N GLY A 21 -7.74 16.23 0.48
CA GLY A 21 -7.31 15.59 -0.76
C GLY A 21 -7.24 16.52 -1.98
N ASP A 22 -7.43 17.83 -1.81
CA ASP A 22 -7.36 18.81 -2.91
C ASP A 22 -5.92 19.06 -3.37
N LEU A 23 -5.72 19.23 -4.69
CA LEU A 23 -4.46 19.64 -5.29
C LEU A 23 -4.30 21.16 -5.16
N VAL A 24 -3.23 21.59 -4.51
CA VAL A 24 -2.95 22.98 -4.16
C VAL A 24 -1.53 23.36 -4.54
N ASP A 25 -1.36 24.59 -5.01
CA ASP A 25 -0.04 25.10 -5.38
C ASP A 25 0.79 25.44 -4.12
N ASP A 26 0.15 25.95 -3.06
CA ASP A 26 0.78 26.23 -1.77
C ASP A 26 -0.10 25.76 -0.59
N LEU A 27 0.43 24.85 0.24
CA LEU A 27 -0.28 24.37 1.43
C LEU A 27 -0.49 25.47 2.48
N LYS A 28 0.37 26.50 2.52
CA LYS A 28 0.29 27.57 3.54
C LYS A 28 -0.90 28.49 3.31
N LEU A 29 -1.34 28.64 2.07
CA LEU A 29 -2.45 29.51 1.67
C LEU A 29 -3.76 28.72 1.44
N HIS A 30 -3.72 27.40 1.58
CA HIS A 30 -4.87 26.56 1.32
C HIS A 30 -5.92 26.66 2.45
N ILE A 31 -7.12 27.10 2.09
CA ILE A 31 -8.30 27.02 2.96
C ILE A 31 -8.85 25.59 2.88
N CYS A 32 -8.53 24.80 3.89
CA CYS A 32 -8.96 23.40 3.97
C CYS A 32 -10.46 23.29 4.25
N SER A 33 -11.17 22.66 3.32
CA SER A 33 -12.60 22.35 3.43
C SER A 33 -12.92 21.27 4.48
N LYS A 34 -11.90 20.62 5.07
CA LYS A 34 -11.97 19.53 6.07
C LYS A 34 -12.79 18.29 5.66
N ILE A 35 -13.34 18.26 4.47
CA ILE A 35 -14.11 17.15 3.92
C ILE A 35 -13.14 16.29 3.12
N GLU A 36 -12.95 15.04 3.54
CA GLU A 36 -12.16 14.05 2.80
C GLU A 36 -12.87 13.75 1.47
N LYS A 37 -12.23 14.12 0.36
CA LYS A 37 -12.68 13.75 -0.97
C LYS A 37 -12.04 12.44 -1.42
N CYS A 38 -12.81 11.62 -2.12
CA CYS A 38 -12.33 10.38 -2.69
C CYS A 38 -11.27 10.66 -3.76
N ILE A 39 -10.11 10.00 -3.64
CA ILE A 39 -9.01 10.13 -4.62
C ILE A 39 -9.39 9.68 -6.04
N HIS A 40 -10.42 8.82 -6.18
CA HIS A 40 -10.81 8.25 -7.46
C HIS A 40 -11.86 9.08 -8.21
N CYS A 41 -12.76 9.76 -7.48
CA CYS A 41 -13.89 10.46 -8.10
C CYS A 41 -14.10 11.90 -7.59
N GLY A 42 -13.28 12.37 -6.63
CA GLY A 42 -13.33 13.73 -6.11
C GLY A 42 -14.56 14.06 -5.24
N LEU A 43 -15.44 13.09 -4.99
CA LEU A 43 -16.68 13.29 -4.23
C LEU A 43 -16.48 13.12 -2.72
N ASN A 44 -17.45 13.62 -1.95
CA ASN A 44 -17.45 13.64 -0.49
C ASN A 44 -17.75 12.25 0.11
N HIS A 45 -16.78 11.34 0.03
CA HIS A 45 -16.79 10.08 0.74
C HIS A 45 -15.38 9.51 0.84
N LYS A 46 -15.19 8.57 1.76
CA LYS A 46 -13.92 7.84 1.89
C LYS A 46 -13.51 7.17 0.59
N SER A 47 -12.21 7.15 0.31
CA SER A 47 -11.67 6.66 -0.96
C SER A 47 -12.02 5.20 -1.26
N ASN A 48 -12.15 4.34 -0.24
CA ASN A 48 -12.54 2.92 -0.38
C ASN A 48 -14.04 2.65 -0.09
N SER A 49 -14.89 3.69 -0.13
CA SER A 49 -16.32 3.54 0.15
C SER A 49 -17.06 2.87 -1.01
N LEU A 50 -18.07 2.04 -0.70
CA LEU A 50 -19.02 1.49 -1.67
C LEU A 50 -19.91 2.56 -2.33
N LYS A 51 -19.91 3.78 -1.79
CA LYS A 51 -20.57 4.95 -2.41
C LYS A 51 -19.79 5.45 -3.65
N CYS A 52 -18.51 5.08 -3.78
CA CYS A 52 -17.71 5.44 -4.95
C CYS A 52 -18.06 4.54 -6.15
N HIS A 53 -18.52 5.13 -7.25
CA HIS A 53 -18.81 4.35 -8.46
C HIS A 53 -17.56 3.64 -9.01
N VAL A 54 -16.38 4.27 -8.94
CA VAL A 54 -15.09 3.70 -9.40
C VAL A 54 -14.70 2.48 -8.56
N VAL A 55 -14.79 2.57 -7.23
CA VAL A 55 -14.49 1.42 -6.36
C VAL A 55 -15.53 0.32 -6.54
N LYS A 56 -16.80 0.69 -6.71
CA LYS A 56 -17.89 -0.27 -6.95
C LYS A 56 -17.66 -1.04 -8.25
N SER A 57 -17.35 -0.35 -9.35
CA SER A 57 -17.09 -0.99 -10.64
C SER A 57 -15.85 -1.86 -10.57
N PHE A 58 -14.75 -1.35 -10.00
CA PHE A 58 -13.52 -2.11 -9.82
C PHE A 58 -13.72 -3.40 -8.99
N ARG A 59 -14.43 -3.31 -7.87
CA ARG A 59 -14.78 -4.49 -7.06
C ARG A 59 -15.67 -5.47 -7.82
N SER A 60 -16.68 -4.97 -8.55
CA SER A 60 -17.54 -5.84 -9.35
C SER A 60 -16.78 -6.55 -10.46
N GLU A 61 -15.79 -5.89 -11.08
CA GLU A 61 -14.97 -6.48 -12.13
C GLU A 61 -14.04 -7.56 -11.56
N LEU A 62 -13.41 -7.30 -10.41
CA LEU A 62 -12.61 -8.31 -9.70
C LEU A 62 -13.44 -9.55 -9.35
N THR A 63 -14.63 -9.35 -8.78
CA THR A 63 -15.54 -10.45 -8.45
C THR A 63 -16.04 -11.16 -9.71
N SER A 64 -16.37 -10.43 -10.77
CA SER A 64 -16.81 -11.03 -12.04
C SER A 64 -15.72 -11.88 -12.66
N LYS A 65 -14.46 -11.45 -12.62
CA LYS A 65 -13.32 -12.26 -13.07
C LYS A 65 -13.15 -13.52 -12.23
N LEU A 66 -13.26 -13.42 -10.90
CA LEU A 66 -13.19 -14.60 -10.02
C LEU A 66 -14.33 -15.60 -10.28
N LEU A 67 -15.56 -15.12 -10.46
CA LEU A 67 -16.72 -15.97 -10.76
C LEU A 67 -16.64 -16.56 -12.16
N SER A 68 -16.15 -15.80 -13.15
CA SER A 68 -16.02 -16.27 -14.54
C SER A 68 -14.91 -17.31 -14.70
N SER A 69 -13.80 -17.16 -13.97
CA SER A 69 -12.70 -18.13 -13.98
C SER A 69 -13.08 -19.50 -13.39
N ASN A 70 -14.09 -19.55 -12.51
CA ASN A 70 -14.63 -20.80 -11.97
C ASN A 70 -15.71 -21.45 -12.86
N ASN A 71 -16.14 -20.79 -13.94
CA ASN A 71 -17.17 -21.30 -14.85
C ASN A 71 -16.62 -22.07 -16.06
N HIS A 72 -15.31 -22.33 -16.14
CA HIS A 72 -14.73 -23.26 -17.12
C HIS A 72 -14.90 -24.73 -16.70
N SER A 73 -16.12 -25.16 -16.38
CA SER A 73 -16.52 -26.55 -16.54
C SER A 73 -18.04 -26.65 -16.46
N SER A 74 -18.71 -26.43 -17.59
CA SER A 74 -20.01 -27.03 -17.89
C SER A 74 -20.24 -26.89 -19.38
N HIS A 75 -20.36 -28.05 -20.02
CA HIS A 75 -20.84 -28.25 -21.38
C HIS A 75 -21.83 -27.16 -21.82
N VAL A 76 -21.46 -26.40 -22.85
CA VAL A 76 -22.43 -25.71 -23.70
C VAL A 76 -23.21 -26.81 -24.43
N SER A 77 -24.37 -27.17 -23.90
CA SER A 77 -25.38 -27.87 -24.70
C SER A 77 -26.17 -26.80 -25.45
N GLN A 78 -25.99 -26.79 -26.76
CA GLN A 78 -26.78 -26.02 -27.71
C GLN A 78 -28.27 -26.38 -27.54
N ASN A 79 -29.11 -25.39 -27.29
CA ASN A 79 -30.39 -25.13 -27.97
C ASN A 79 -31.30 -24.25 -27.10
N GLY A 80 -31.55 -23.03 -27.58
CA GLY A 80 -32.53 -22.15 -26.95
C GLY A 80 -32.46 -20.76 -27.55
N LYS A 81 -33.02 -20.59 -28.76
CA LYS A 81 -33.46 -19.27 -29.20
C LYS A 81 -34.45 -18.73 -28.16
N ILE A 82 -34.08 -17.66 -27.46
CA ILE A 82 -34.99 -16.96 -26.56
C ILE A 82 -35.82 -16.02 -27.44
N ASP A 83 -37.02 -16.45 -27.83
CA ASP A 83 -38.04 -15.56 -28.40
C ASP A 83 -38.55 -14.63 -27.30
N LEU A 84 -38.23 -13.35 -27.42
CA LEU A 84 -38.52 -12.29 -26.45
C LEU A 84 -39.97 -11.79 -26.57
N ASN A 85 -40.98 -12.69 -26.64
CA ASN A 85 -42.37 -12.23 -26.72
C ASN A 85 -43.43 -13.23 -26.24
N LYS A 86 -43.27 -13.77 -25.03
CA LYS A 86 -44.37 -14.42 -24.32
C LYS A 86 -44.27 -14.15 -22.83
N ASN A 87 -45.35 -13.62 -22.25
CA ASN A 87 -45.56 -13.55 -20.80
C ASN A 87 -45.38 -14.94 -20.19
N VAL A 88 -44.22 -15.20 -19.60
CA VAL A 88 -43.96 -16.41 -18.82
C VAL A 88 -44.22 -16.08 -17.36
N ASN A 89 -45.34 -16.57 -16.85
CA ASN A 89 -45.60 -16.62 -15.42
C ASN A 89 -44.61 -17.64 -14.83
N VAL A 90 -43.53 -17.15 -14.19
CA VAL A 90 -42.49 -18.00 -13.62
C VAL A 90 -43.03 -18.64 -12.33
N VAL A 91 -43.60 -19.83 -12.46
CA VAL A 91 -43.89 -20.69 -11.31
C VAL A 91 -42.56 -21.24 -10.80
N TYR A 92 -42.11 -20.74 -9.64
CA TYR A 92 -40.91 -21.24 -8.97
C TYR A 92 -41.14 -22.67 -8.49
N ASN A 93 -40.51 -23.63 -9.14
CA ASN A 93 -40.49 -25.03 -8.71
C ASN A 93 -39.31 -25.21 -7.74
N ASN A 94 -39.60 -25.51 -6.46
CA ASN A 94 -38.60 -25.61 -5.38
C ASN A 94 -37.60 -26.77 -5.54
N SER A 95 -37.73 -27.58 -6.58
CA SER A 95 -36.89 -28.74 -6.88
C SER A 95 -35.65 -28.42 -7.72
N HIS A 96 -35.42 -27.16 -8.10
CA HIS A 96 -34.27 -26.72 -8.91
C HIS A 96 -33.24 -25.87 -8.16
N PHE A 97 -33.27 -25.86 -6.82
CA PHE A 97 -32.22 -25.21 -6.05
C PHE A 97 -30.93 -26.04 -6.14
N PRO A 98 -29.79 -25.46 -6.56
CA PRO A 98 -28.52 -26.17 -6.50
C PRO A 98 -28.24 -26.52 -5.03
N GLY A 99 -27.95 -27.79 -4.77
CA GLY A 99 -27.60 -28.27 -3.43
C GLY A 99 -26.45 -27.44 -2.86
N PHE A 100 -26.49 -27.19 -1.55
CA PHE A 100 -25.42 -26.48 -0.86
C PHE A 100 -24.06 -27.14 -1.17
N PRO A 101 -23.00 -26.36 -1.42
CA PRO A 101 -21.69 -26.92 -1.70
C PRO A 101 -21.25 -27.76 -0.49
N VAL A 102 -21.06 -29.05 -0.73
CA VAL A 102 -20.46 -29.96 0.25
C VAL A 102 -19.02 -29.49 0.45
N ALA A 103 -18.59 -29.36 1.70
CA ALA A 103 -17.23 -28.95 2.05
C ALA A 103 -16.21 -29.83 1.32
N GLN A 104 -15.55 -29.25 0.32
CA GLN A 104 -14.44 -29.91 -0.35
C GLN A 104 -13.28 -29.95 0.65
N ASN A 105 -13.05 -31.12 1.25
CA ASN A 105 -11.77 -31.47 1.86
C ASN A 105 -10.72 -31.59 0.74
N SER A 106 -10.35 -30.45 0.15
CA SER A 106 -9.21 -30.37 -0.74
C SER A 106 -7.96 -30.26 0.14
N SER A 107 -7.16 -31.33 0.13
CA SER A 107 -5.97 -31.54 0.97
C SER A 107 -4.77 -30.67 0.51
N SER A 108 -5.02 -29.40 0.24
CA SER A 108 -3.98 -28.40 0.00
C SER A 108 -4.46 -27.08 0.57
N ASN A 109 -4.28 -26.93 1.88
CA ASN A 109 -4.58 -25.70 2.59
C ASN A 109 -3.54 -24.63 2.20
N HIS A 110 -3.69 -24.08 1.00
CA HIS A 110 -2.88 -22.98 0.49
C HIS A 110 -2.82 -21.78 1.46
N MET A 111 -3.85 -21.60 2.30
CA MET A 111 -3.82 -20.64 3.41
C MET A 111 -2.85 -21.03 4.53
N LEU A 112 -2.75 -22.32 4.92
CA LEU A 112 -1.76 -22.78 5.90
C LEU A 112 -0.33 -22.61 5.38
N ASN A 113 -0.08 -22.98 4.13
CA ASN A 113 1.23 -22.77 3.50
C ASN A 113 1.63 -21.29 3.43
N LYS A 114 0.66 -20.38 3.22
CA LYS A 114 0.89 -18.94 3.26
C LYS A 114 1.21 -18.44 4.68
N LEU A 115 0.55 -18.99 5.69
CA LEU A 115 0.82 -18.66 7.09
C LEU A 115 2.22 -19.12 7.51
N ASP A 116 2.62 -20.33 7.12
CA ASP A 116 3.96 -20.85 7.39
C ASP A 116 5.05 -20.01 6.69
N ASN A 117 4.80 -19.60 5.46
CA ASN A 117 5.72 -18.72 4.72
C ASN A 117 5.82 -17.32 5.36
N LEU A 118 4.70 -16.77 5.85
CA LEU A 118 4.69 -15.52 6.61
C LEU A 118 5.48 -15.63 7.91
N LEU A 119 5.33 -16.74 8.65
CA LEU A 119 6.09 -17.00 9.88
C LEU A 119 7.60 -17.08 9.60
N ALA A 120 7.98 -17.77 8.52
CA ALA A 120 9.38 -17.86 8.09
C ALA A 120 9.95 -16.48 7.73
N GLN A 121 9.23 -15.69 6.94
CA GLN A 121 9.65 -14.33 6.55
C GLN A 121 9.78 -13.39 7.76
N MET A 122 8.86 -13.48 8.74
CA MET A 122 8.98 -12.70 9.97
C MET A 122 10.18 -13.12 10.82
N ALA A 123 10.50 -14.42 10.86
CA ALA A 123 11.69 -14.92 11.54
C ALA A 123 12.99 -14.46 10.86
N GLU A 124 13.02 -14.42 9.52
CA GLU A 124 14.14 -13.92 8.74
C GLU A 124 14.41 -12.43 8.99
N VAL A 125 13.37 -11.62 9.20
CA VAL A 125 13.49 -10.18 9.46
C VAL A 125 14.08 -9.88 10.85
N ASN A 126 13.91 -10.78 11.82
CA ASN A 126 14.44 -10.59 13.19
C ASN A 126 15.98 -10.57 13.24
N VAL A 127 16.66 -11.36 12.39
CA VAL A 127 18.12 -11.45 12.41
C VAL A 127 18.79 -10.15 11.93
N PRO A 128 18.42 -9.57 10.78
CA PRO A 128 18.88 -8.24 10.36
C PRO A 128 18.57 -7.14 11.38
N LEU A 129 17.40 -7.16 12.01
CA LEU A 129 17.02 -6.17 13.03
C LEU A 129 17.89 -6.25 14.28
N SER A 130 18.15 -7.46 14.78
CA SER A 130 19.09 -7.68 15.89
C SER A 130 20.49 -7.17 15.53
N ASN A 131 20.98 -7.51 14.33
CA ASN A 131 22.28 -7.05 13.85
C ASN A 131 22.34 -5.52 13.67
N LEU A 132 21.25 -4.90 13.23
CA LEU A 132 21.15 -3.44 13.09
C LEU A 132 21.23 -2.76 14.46
N LYS A 133 20.55 -3.31 15.47
CA LYS A 133 20.62 -2.82 16.85
C LYS A 133 22.05 -2.87 17.39
N VAL A 134 22.75 -4.00 17.23
CA VAL A 134 24.15 -4.13 17.66
C VAL A 134 25.06 -3.15 16.94
N LYS A 135 24.83 -2.88 15.66
CA LYS A 135 25.60 -1.86 14.91
C LYS A 135 25.34 -0.45 15.43
N TYR A 136 24.09 -0.14 15.76
CA TYR A 136 23.71 1.15 16.33
C TYR A 136 24.41 1.39 17.67
N ASP A 137 24.35 0.42 18.57
CA ASP A 137 25.01 0.50 19.89
C ASP A 137 26.52 0.72 19.76
N LYS A 138 27.17 0.07 18.78
CA LYS A 138 28.60 0.29 18.48
C LYS A 138 28.90 1.70 17.98
N ILE A 139 28.04 2.26 17.12
CA ILE A 139 28.20 3.63 16.61
C ILE A 139 28.05 4.64 17.74
N GLU A 140 27.09 4.43 18.64
CA GLU A 140 26.90 5.26 19.82
C GLU A 140 28.15 5.24 20.72
N GLN A 141 28.69 4.05 21.01
CA GLN A 141 29.94 3.92 21.78
C GLN A 141 31.13 4.63 21.11
N ILE A 142 31.29 4.49 19.79
CA ILE A 142 32.35 5.19 19.05
C ILE A 142 32.18 6.71 19.13
N THR A 143 30.94 7.19 19.05
CA THR A 143 30.64 8.63 19.12
C THR A 143 31.00 9.19 20.49
N LEU A 144 30.64 8.48 21.56
CA LEU A 144 30.99 8.88 22.93
C LEU A 144 32.51 8.88 23.14
N ALA A 145 33.19 7.78 22.77
CA ALA A 145 34.64 7.67 22.91
C ALA A 145 35.39 8.75 22.13
N LYS A 146 34.88 9.13 20.95
CA LYS A 146 35.46 10.21 20.16
C LYS A 146 35.28 11.57 20.83
N ASN A 147 34.09 11.86 21.36
CA ASN A 147 33.85 13.11 22.07
C ASN A 147 34.75 13.26 23.30
N ASP A 148 34.97 12.17 24.05
CA ASP A 148 35.90 12.15 25.18
C ASP A 148 37.35 12.40 24.72
N SER A 149 37.78 11.77 23.61
CA SER A 149 39.11 12.01 23.05
C SER A 149 39.30 13.45 22.55
N ASP A 150 38.28 14.01 21.88
CA ASP A 150 38.31 15.38 21.36
C ASP A 150 38.36 16.40 22.52
N PHE A 151 37.67 16.10 23.63
CA PHE A 151 37.74 16.90 24.86
C PHE A 151 39.17 16.92 25.43
N LEU A 152 39.80 15.76 25.59
CA LEU A 152 41.17 15.65 26.10
C LEU A 152 42.19 16.34 25.19
N ILE A 153 42.03 16.21 23.87
CA ILE A 153 42.90 16.90 22.90
C ILE A 153 42.75 18.42 23.04
N LYS A 154 41.51 18.92 23.14
CA LYS A 154 41.24 20.34 23.31
C LYS A 154 41.83 20.90 24.60
N GLU A 155 41.74 20.15 25.70
CA GLU A 155 42.35 20.52 26.97
C GLU A 155 43.88 20.60 26.87
N ASN A 156 44.53 19.59 26.29
CA ASN A 156 45.98 19.58 26.07
C ASN A 156 46.43 20.74 25.17
N LEU A 157 45.71 21.03 24.09
CA LEU A 157 46.00 22.17 23.22
C LEU A 157 45.92 23.51 23.98
N ASN A 158 44.90 23.67 24.84
CA ASN A 158 44.76 24.88 25.66
C ASN A 158 45.91 25.03 26.67
N LEU A 159 46.39 23.94 27.26
CA LEU A 159 47.53 23.95 28.19
C LEU A 159 48.83 24.34 27.48
N LEU A 160 49.11 23.75 26.31
CA LEU A 160 50.27 24.08 25.48
C LEU A 160 50.25 25.56 25.04
N THR A 161 49.08 26.05 24.64
CA THR A 161 48.91 27.45 24.21
C THR A 161 49.20 28.41 25.37
N LYS A 162 48.71 28.10 26.58
CA LYS A 162 48.99 28.90 27.79
C LYS A 162 50.47 28.87 28.19
N GLN A 163 51.15 27.73 28.05
CA GLN A 163 52.59 27.62 28.33
C GLN A 163 53.44 28.40 27.33
N SER A 164 53.01 28.53 26.07
CA SER A 164 53.73 29.31 25.05
C SER A 164 53.59 30.83 25.17
N MET A 165 52.69 31.30 26.06
CA MET A 165 52.41 32.73 26.29
C MET A 165 53.01 33.28 27.59
N ASN A 166 53.75 32.46 28.34
CA ASN A 166 54.60 32.87 29.47
C ASN A 166 56.07 32.77 29.05
#